data_AF-A0A497GR65-F1
#
_entry.id   AF-A0A497GR65-F1
#
_cell.length_a   1.000
_cell.length_b   1.000
_cell.length_c   1.000
_cell.angle_alpha   90.00
_cell.angle_beta   90.00
_cell.angle_gamma   90.00
#
_symmetry.space_group_name_H-M   'P 1'
#
loop_
_entity.id
_entity.type
_entity.pdbx_description
1 polymer ?
#
loop_
_entity_poly.entity_id
_entity_poly.type
_entity_poly.pdbx_seq_one_letter_code
_entity_poly.pdbx_strand_id
1 'polypeptide(L)'
;MEKIRSATMIIMLILAMMTEMPAHPAKAKSFTYIDHDIVQDTVWTPEASPYIIVRSIAINATVRILPGTEVRIADDIEIRIYGALEALGEPERPVILKGQGTRETYFINIYNGEVRLSNVIMSCSFTYDWISNSRIVIENSTIKAFVGRSLLSEVVNSNIALDNVSVEGELNLECSRGSSVTLNNVVLGRLDIVLEKSNAVLSHVAVLGKSSILLDEGSILRAREFLARGLDLFVWGKSIATIEKSIIAFGEEMAVDFQFGGGNVTIRDSAIHHLEGVYVSGEGYICAKNNWWGDSSGPCSEALNPSGNGVKVYADPDVMTFIPWLEEAPDFMNSPLSIQVLEPEVERYEEEVTILFRVRLLFERQVSSLYKSFISVLLTGNLTAVMERGVLSGPIASVLEELGLYSPLRLRYDPAKDYYEVLLKLKSETRKGKVLYYELKWAIIAHDLVGRAYSSGQVSKLVIEMRLSSATSELKGEITSESRTSREEAEIPTSTSMNISNTITVIIVIIALTIAFLELLRIIKRLAQRRP
;
A
#
# COMPACT_ATOMS: atom_id res chain seq x y z
N MET A 1 -48.30 -56.21 -19.24
CA MET A 1 -47.26 -56.73 -18.31
C MET A 1 -45.83 -56.55 -18.84
N GLU A 2 -45.58 -56.58 -20.16
CA GLU A 2 -44.23 -56.40 -20.72
C GLU A 2 -43.65 -54.98 -20.57
N LYS A 3 -44.45 -53.91 -20.71
CA LYS A 3 -43.97 -52.53 -20.54
C LYS A 3 -43.50 -52.19 -19.11
N ILE A 4 -44.08 -52.84 -18.10
CA ILE A 4 -43.69 -52.63 -16.70
C ILE A 4 -42.35 -53.31 -16.41
N ARG A 5 -42.12 -54.52 -16.94
CA ARG A 5 -40.85 -55.26 -16.80
C ARG A 5 -39.66 -54.55 -17.48
N SER A 6 -39.90 -53.88 -18.60
CA SER A 6 -38.86 -53.13 -19.31
C SER A 6 -38.42 -51.87 -18.55
N ALA A 7 -39.37 -51.14 -17.94
CA ALA A 7 -39.05 -49.98 -17.10
C ALA A 7 -38.31 -50.36 -15.81
N THR A 8 -38.64 -51.51 -15.20
CA THR A 8 -37.94 -51.97 -13.99
C THR A 8 -36.50 -52.40 -14.29
N MET A 9 -36.24 -53.01 -15.44
CA MET A 9 -34.87 -53.37 -15.85
C MET A 9 -33.99 -52.15 -16.12
N ILE A 10 -34.53 -51.10 -16.76
CA ILE A 10 -33.78 -49.86 -17.03
C ILE A 10 -33.45 -49.12 -15.73
N ILE A 11 -34.39 -49.07 -14.78
CA ILE A 11 -34.16 -48.46 -13.47
C ILE A 11 -33.10 -49.25 -12.68
N MET A 12 -33.15 -50.58 -12.71
CA MET A 12 -32.15 -51.44 -12.05
C MET A 12 -30.76 -51.31 -12.70
N LEU A 13 -30.68 -51.12 -14.02
CA LEU A 13 -29.43 -50.91 -14.73
C LEU A 13 -28.82 -49.53 -14.41
N ILE A 14 -29.65 -48.49 -14.33
CA ILE A 14 -29.21 -47.13 -13.93
C ILE A 14 -28.76 -47.13 -12.46
N LEU A 15 -29.49 -47.80 -11.57
CA LEU A 15 -29.08 -47.95 -10.16
C LEU A 15 -27.78 -48.75 -10.02
N ALA A 16 -27.58 -49.81 -10.81
CA ALA A 16 -26.34 -50.59 -10.81
C ALA A 16 -25.13 -49.80 -11.37
N MET A 17 -25.35 -48.89 -12.34
CA MET A 17 -24.30 -48.00 -12.84
C MET A 17 -23.97 -46.85 -11.88
N MET A 18 -24.89 -46.47 -10.98
CA MET A 18 -24.63 -45.46 -9.94
C MET A 18 -23.91 -46.03 -8.70
N THR A 19 -23.84 -47.35 -8.53
CA THR A 19 -23.20 -48.00 -7.38
C THR A 19 -21.70 -48.29 -7.54
N GLU A 20 -21.10 -47.97 -8.69
CA GLU A 20 -19.66 -48.22 -8.96
C GLU A 20 -18.89 -46.96 -9.40
N MET A 21 -19.21 -45.77 -8.88
CA MET A 21 -18.18 -44.73 -8.83
C MET A 21 -17.28 -45.04 -7.64
N PRO A 22 -16.02 -45.48 -7.81
CA PRO A 22 -15.08 -45.48 -6.70
C PRO A 22 -15.03 -44.03 -6.22
N ALA A 23 -15.50 -43.80 -4.99
CA ALA A 23 -15.23 -42.58 -4.26
C ALA A 23 -13.72 -42.42 -4.29
N HIS A 24 -13.21 -41.58 -5.19
CA HIS A 24 -11.83 -41.18 -5.15
C HIS A 24 -11.67 -40.56 -3.76
N PRO A 25 -10.83 -41.12 -2.88
CA PRO A 25 -10.57 -40.45 -1.62
C PRO A 25 -10.10 -39.06 -2.00
N ALA A 26 -10.85 -38.02 -1.58
CA ALA A 26 -10.40 -36.65 -1.68
C ALA A 26 -9.01 -36.63 -1.03
N LYS A 27 -7.98 -36.48 -1.86
CA LYS A 27 -6.59 -36.47 -1.39
C LYS A 27 -6.51 -35.29 -0.44
N ALA A 28 -6.41 -35.57 0.86
CA ALA A 28 -6.25 -34.53 1.87
C ALA A 28 -5.09 -33.65 1.42
N LYS A 29 -5.35 -32.34 1.25
CA LYS A 29 -4.34 -31.39 0.77
C LYS A 29 -3.23 -31.35 1.82
N SER A 30 -2.17 -32.12 1.61
CA SER A 30 -1.05 -32.23 2.55
C SER A 30 -0.17 -30.99 2.39
N PHE A 31 0.24 -30.41 3.51
CA PHE A 31 1.22 -29.33 3.52
C PHE A 31 2.57 -29.83 2.99
N THR A 32 3.27 -28.99 2.23
CA THR A 32 4.65 -29.27 1.81
C THR A 32 5.59 -28.56 2.76
N TYR A 33 6.26 -29.31 3.63
CA TYR A 33 7.21 -28.74 4.58
C TYR A 33 8.59 -28.55 3.94
N ILE A 34 9.15 -27.35 4.09
CA ILE A 34 10.50 -27.01 3.70
C ILE A 34 11.34 -26.91 4.98
N ASP A 35 12.15 -27.95 5.18
CA ASP A 35 12.99 -28.18 6.36
C ASP A 35 14.46 -28.41 5.98
N HIS A 36 14.87 -27.96 4.79
CA HIS A 36 16.22 -28.11 4.26
C HIS A 36 16.60 -26.94 3.35
N ASP A 37 17.91 -26.74 3.21
CA ASP A 37 18.46 -25.75 2.29
C ASP A 37 18.17 -26.16 0.85
N ILE A 38 17.85 -25.19 0.01
CA ILE A 38 17.60 -25.42 -1.41
C ILE A 38 18.92 -25.27 -2.16
N VAL A 39 19.52 -26.41 -2.53
CA VAL A 39 20.83 -26.48 -3.21
C VAL A 39 20.73 -26.86 -4.69
N GLN A 40 19.52 -27.12 -5.19
CA GLN A 40 19.23 -27.41 -6.59
C GLN A 40 18.01 -26.61 -7.03
N ASP A 41 17.95 -26.32 -8.33
CA ASP A 41 16.82 -25.60 -8.89
C ASP A 41 15.51 -26.33 -8.58
N THR A 42 14.57 -25.59 -7.99
CA THR A 42 13.33 -26.13 -7.44
C THR A 42 12.15 -25.30 -7.92
N VAL A 43 11.05 -25.98 -8.25
CA VAL A 43 9.80 -25.33 -8.65
C VAL A 43 8.71 -25.65 -7.64
N TRP A 44 8.08 -24.61 -7.09
CA TRP A 44 6.94 -24.71 -6.20
C TRP A 44 5.65 -24.45 -6.98
N THR A 45 4.80 -25.47 -7.02
CA THR A 45 3.55 -25.49 -7.79
C THR A 45 2.31 -25.38 -6.89
N PRO A 46 1.18 -24.85 -7.41
CA PRO A 46 -0.04 -24.68 -6.63
C PRO A 46 -0.68 -26.00 -6.15
N GLU A 47 -0.40 -27.13 -6.80
CA GLU A 47 -0.93 -28.45 -6.42
C GLU A 47 -0.35 -28.95 -5.09
N ALA A 48 0.89 -28.57 -4.78
CA ALA A 48 1.59 -28.89 -3.54
C ALA A 48 1.56 -27.74 -2.52
N SER A 49 0.79 -26.67 -2.81
CA SER A 49 0.54 -25.54 -1.92
C SER A 49 -0.38 -25.93 -0.74
N PRO A 50 -0.15 -25.39 0.48
CA PRO A 50 0.87 -24.42 0.82
C PRO A 50 2.24 -25.06 1.08
N TYR A 51 3.29 -24.32 0.71
CA TYR A 51 4.66 -24.59 1.14
C TYR A 51 4.90 -23.91 2.48
N ILE A 52 5.43 -24.65 3.44
CA ILE A 52 5.62 -24.17 4.80
C ILE A 52 7.11 -24.27 5.15
N ILE A 53 7.78 -23.14 5.25
CA ILE A 53 9.18 -23.06 5.71
C ILE A 53 9.16 -23.10 7.24
N VAL A 54 9.64 -24.21 7.82
CA VAL A 54 9.51 -24.50 9.26
C VAL A 54 10.78 -24.28 10.06
N ARG A 55 11.89 -23.97 9.40
CA ARG A 55 13.17 -23.61 10.02
C ARG A 55 13.95 -22.65 9.14
N SER A 56 15.01 -22.05 9.67
CA SER A 56 15.93 -21.24 8.86
C SER A 56 16.54 -22.08 7.74
N ILE A 57 16.57 -21.52 6.54
CA ILE A 57 17.08 -22.17 5.32
C ILE A 57 17.97 -21.23 4.52
N ALA A 58 18.87 -21.82 3.73
CA ALA A 58 19.58 -21.14 2.66
C ALA A 58 19.02 -21.55 1.28
N ILE A 59 18.78 -20.57 0.41
CA ILE A 59 18.48 -20.76 -1.00
C ILE A 59 19.78 -20.51 -1.78
N ASN A 60 20.48 -21.59 -2.17
CA ASN A 60 21.75 -21.55 -2.91
C ASN A 60 21.56 -21.79 -4.42
N ALA A 61 20.35 -22.10 -4.86
CA ALA A 61 19.97 -22.32 -6.25
C ALA A 61 18.75 -21.47 -6.62
N THR A 62 18.09 -21.75 -7.73
CA THR A 62 16.86 -21.05 -8.13
C THR A 62 15.63 -21.70 -7.51
N VAL A 63 14.82 -20.92 -6.79
CA VAL A 63 13.46 -21.31 -6.39
C VAL A 63 12.46 -20.54 -7.24
N ARG A 64 11.68 -21.24 -8.06
CA ARG A 64 10.59 -20.65 -8.85
C ARG A 64 9.24 -21.01 -8.25
N ILE A 65 8.46 -19.99 -7.90
CA ILE A 65 7.12 -20.12 -7.33
C ILE A 65 6.10 -19.74 -8.40
N LEU A 66 5.27 -20.70 -8.80
CA LEU A 66 4.32 -20.56 -9.89
C LEU A 66 3.01 -19.86 -9.45
N PRO A 67 2.22 -19.31 -10.40
CA PRO A 67 0.95 -18.63 -10.10
C PRO A 67 -0.02 -19.45 -9.23
N GLY A 68 -0.64 -18.78 -8.26
CA GLY A 68 -1.60 -19.38 -7.31
C GLY A 68 -0.96 -20.21 -6.19
N THR A 69 0.36 -20.21 -6.06
CA THR A 69 1.07 -20.89 -4.97
C THR A 69 1.05 -20.04 -3.70
N GLU A 70 0.86 -20.68 -2.55
CA GLU A 70 0.93 -20.05 -1.24
C GLU A 70 2.19 -20.54 -0.51
N VAL A 71 2.95 -19.61 0.05
CA VAL A 71 4.12 -19.87 0.88
C VAL A 71 3.90 -19.27 2.26
N ARG A 72 4.15 -20.08 3.28
CA ARG A 72 4.05 -19.72 4.69
C ARG A 72 5.40 -19.85 5.38
N ILE A 73 5.72 -18.87 6.21
CA ILE A 73 7.01 -18.80 6.92
C ILE A 73 6.72 -18.90 8.42
N ALA A 74 7.37 -19.84 9.11
CA ALA A 74 7.24 -20.01 10.55
C ALA A 74 7.92 -18.87 11.34
N ASP A 75 7.51 -18.68 12.60
CA ASP A 75 8.10 -17.67 13.48
C ASP A 75 9.58 -18.00 13.79
N ASP A 76 10.37 -16.96 14.11
CA ASP A 76 11.77 -17.08 14.57
C ASP A 76 12.75 -17.78 13.61
N ILE A 77 12.49 -17.69 12.30
CA ILE A 77 13.39 -18.24 11.28
C ILE A 77 13.98 -17.14 10.38
N GLU A 78 15.14 -17.45 9.82
CA GLU A 78 15.87 -16.63 8.86
C GLU A 78 15.88 -17.32 7.49
N ILE A 79 15.56 -16.58 6.43
CA ILE A 79 15.75 -17.05 5.05
C ILE A 79 16.96 -16.33 4.46
N ARG A 80 17.98 -17.08 4.05
CA ARG A 80 19.17 -16.55 3.37
C ARG A 80 19.12 -16.87 1.89
N ILE A 81 19.20 -15.87 1.04
CA ILE A 81 19.17 -16.02 -0.42
C ILE A 81 20.55 -15.75 -0.98
N TYR A 82 21.19 -16.79 -1.49
CA TYR A 82 22.46 -16.75 -2.22
C TYR A 82 22.28 -17.00 -3.72
N GLY A 83 21.20 -17.71 -4.08
CA GLY A 83 20.79 -17.96 -5.46
C GLY A 83 19.69 -16.99 -5.90
N ALA A 84 18.62 -17.55 -6.49
CA ALA A 84 17.50 -16.76 -7.00
C ALA A 84 16.16 -17.20 -6.40
N LEU A 85 15.30 -16.24 -6.06
CA LEU A 85 13.91 -16.45 -5.68
C LEU A 85 13.00 -15.74 -6.68
N GLU A 86 12.26 -16.51 -7.47
CA GLU A 86 11.37 -16.03 -8.52
C GLU A 86 9.91 -16.37 -8.17
N ALA A 87 9.17 -15.42 -7.61
CA ALA A 87 7.73 -15.54 -7.42
C ALA A 87 6.99 -14.87 -8.57
N LEU A 88 6.46 -15.68 -9.49
CA LEU A 88 5.90 -15.23 -10.75
C LEU A 88 4.40 -15.49 -10.77
N GLY A 89 3.61 -14.63 -10.12
CA GLY A 89 2.16 -14.69 -10.12
C GLY A 89 1.52 -14.13 -11.39
N GLU A 90 0.22 -14.38 -11.53
CA GLU A 90 -0.66 -13.76 -12.52
C GLU A 90 -1.70 -12.87 -11.80
N PRO A 91 -2.28 -11.84 -12.45
CA PRO A 91 -3.30 -10.99 -11.82
C PRO A 91 -4.48 -11.78 -11.22
N GLU A 92 -4.94 -12.82 -11.92
CA GLU A 92 -6.05 -13.68 -11.50
C GLU A 92 -5.62 -14.78 -10.51
N ARG A 93 -4.32 -15.08 -10.48
CA ARG A 93 -3.70 -16.15 -9.68
C ARG A 93 -2.40 -15.65 -9.05
N PRO A 94 -2.47 -14.70 -8.11
CA PRO A 94 -1.27 -14.15 -7.48
C PRO A 94 -0.53 -15.22 -6.67
N VAL A 95 0.77 -15.02 -6.49
CA VAL A 95 1.52 -15.77 -5.45
C VAL A 95 1.26 -15.10 -4.11
N ILE A 96 0.98 -15.91 -3.09
CA ILE A 96 0.70 -15.42 -1.73
C ILE A 96 1.88 -15.76 -0.83
N LEU A 97 2.52 -14.73 -0.25
CA LEU A 97 3.55 -14.89 0.78
C LEU A 97 3.00 -14.38 2.11
N LYS A 98 3.03 -15.22 3.15
CA LYS A 98 2.51 -14.82 4.46
C LYS A 98 3.20 -15.50 5.63
N GLY A 99 3.01 -14.93 6.82
CA GLY A 99 3.39 -15.54 8.06
C GLY A 99 2.51 -16.74 8.42
N GLN A 100 3.10 -17.75 9.04
CA GLN A 100 2.36 -18.88 9.62
C GLN A 100 1.99 -18.63 11.09
N GLY A 101 2.86 -17.96 11.83
CA GLY A 101 2.72 -17.81 13.28
C GLY A 101 2.10 -16.48 13.70
N THR A 102 2.36 -16.08 14.94
CA THR A 102 1.80 -14.84 15.51
C THR A 102 2.71 -13.65 15.29
N ARG A 103 3.91 -13.84 14.69
CA ARG A 103 4.76 -12.72 14.33
C ARG A 103 4.23 -11.95 13.14
N GLU A 104 4.36 -10.65 13.29
CA GLU A 104 4.11 -9.66 12.26
C GLU A 104 5.32 -9.46 11.33
N THR A 105 6.51 -9.99 11.67
CA THR A 105 7.76 -9.74 10.93
C THR A 105 8.66 -10.96 10.77
N TYR A 106 9.21 -11.08 9.55
CA TYR A 106 10.10 -12.16 9.13
C TYR A 106 11.36 -11.57 8.47
N PHE A 107 12.52 -12.16 8.76
CA PHE A 107 13.81 -11.64 8.32
C PHE A 107 14.33 -12.41 7.11
N ILE A 108 14.61 -11.68 6.03
CA ILE A 108 15.19 -12.24 4.80
C ILE A 108 16.51 -11.53 4.52
N ASN A 109 17.58 -12.30 4.38
CA ASN A 109 18.90 -11.78 4.03
C ASN A 109 19.26 -12.20 2.61
N ILE A 110 19.85 -11.30 1.83
CA ILE A 110 20.22 -11.56 0.44
C ILE A 110 21.70 -11.24 0.23
N TYR A 111 22.45 -12.22 -0.23
CA TYR A 111 23.89 -12.15 -0.41
C TYR A 111 24.27 -12.65 -1.80
N ASN A 112 24.66 -11.74 -2.70
CA ASN A 112 24.96 -12.08 -4.10
C ASN A 112 23.78 -12.75 -4.82
N GLY A 113 22.55 -12.51 -4.35
CA GLY A 113 21.34 -13.19 -4.81
C GLY A 113 20.43 -12.29 -5.64
N GLU A 114 19.42 -12.90 -6.24
CA GLU A 114 18.37 -12.21 -6.99
C GLU A 114 16.97 -12.55 -6.44
N VAL A 115 16.14 -11.53 -6.26
CA VAL A 115 14.72 -11.69 -5.90
C VAL A 115 13.88 -11.01 -6.97
N ARG A 116 12.98 -11.77 -7.59
CA ARG A 116 12.00 -11.31 -8.57
C ARG A 116 10.60 -11.66 -8.09
N LEU A 117 9.78 -10.65 -7.83
CA LEU A 117 8.40 -10.81 -7.40
C LEU A 117 7.49 -10.12 -8.43
N SER A 118 6.54 -10.84 -9.01
CA SER A 118 5.54 -10.28 -9.93
C SER A 118 4.15 -10.77 -9.57
N ASN A 119 3.17 -9.87 -9.48
CA ASN A 119 1.80 -10.17 -9.02
C ASN A 119 1.78 -10.97 -7.71
N VAL A 120 2.52 -10.48 -6.71
CA VAL A 120 2.62 -11.08 -5.39
C VAL A 120 1.78 -10.29 -4.39
N ILE A 121 1.10 -11.00 -3.49
CA ILE A 121 0.49 -10.42 -2.30
C ILE A 121 1.30 -10.87 -1.10
N MET A 122 1.90 -9.91 -0.39
CA MET A 122 2.61 -10.13 0.86
C MET A 122 1.75 -9.62 2.01
N SER A 123 1.29 -10.52 2.89
CA SER A 123 0.36 -10.16 3.99
C SER A 123 1.03 -10.09 5.37
N CYS A 124 2.35 -10.07 5.42
CA CYS A 124 3.13 -9.76 6.63
C CYS A 124 4.33 -8.87 6.27
N SER A 125 4.95 -8.25 7.29
CA SER A 125 6.20 -7.50 7.09
C SER A 125 7.35 -8.47 6.84
N PHE A 126 7.78 -8.59 5.59
CA PHE A 126 9.09 -9.14 5.29
C PHE A 126 10.09 -8.01 5.42
N THR A 127 10.86 -8.00 6.50
CA THR A 127 11.98 -7.08 6.62
C THR A 127 13.18 -7.77 5.99
N TYR A 128 13.65 -7.24 4.87
CA TYR A 128 14.90 -7.69 4.30
C TYR A 128 16.03 -7.03 5.09
N ASP A 129 16.65 -7.78 5.99
CA ASP A 129 17.47 -7.21 7.08
C ASP A 129 18.83 -6.71 6.56
N TRP A 130 19.46 -7.51 5.68
CA TRP A 130 20.72 -7.20 5.02
C TRP A 130 20.69 -7.63 3.55
N ILE A 131 20.96 -6.68 2.66
CA ILE A 131 21.01 -6.91 1.21
C ILE A 131 22.38 -6.49 0.70
N SER A 132 23.16 -7.43 0.15
CA SER A 132 24.50 -7.13 -0.34
C SER A 132 24.81 -7.76 -1.70
N ASN A 133 25.42 -6.97 -2.59
CA ASN A 133 25.78 -7.38 -3.95
C ASN A 133 24.63 -8.04 -4.73
N SER A 134 23.40 -7.60 -4.46
CA SER A 134 22.17 -8.31 -4.85
C SER A 134 21.25 -7.46 -5.70
N ARG A 135 20.24 -8.10 -6.29
CA ARG A 135 19.19 -7.43 -7.05
C ARG A 135 17.81 -7.83 -6.55
N ILE A 136 16.95 -6.85 -6.30
CA ILE A 136 15.53 -7.05 -6.00
C ILE A 136 14.69 -6.32 -7.04
N VAL A 137 13.75 -7.04 -7.65
CA VAL A 137 12.76 -6.48 -8.57
C VAL A 137 11.38 -6.92 -8.10
N ILE A 138 10.48 -5.97 -7.84
CA ILE A 138 9.09 -6.22 -7.46
C ILE A 138 8.17 -5.46 -8.40
N GLU A 139 7.25 -6.18 -9.02
CA GLU A 139 6.35 -5.64 -10.03
C GLU A 139 4.90 -6.02 -9.70
N ASN A 140 3.96 -5.10 -9.95
CA ASN A 140 2.52 -5.38 -9.91
C ASN A 140 2.05 -6.03 -8.58
N SER A 141 2.66 -5.67 -7.46
CA SER A 141 2.51 -6.39 -6.20
C SER A 141 1.97 -5.52 -5.09
N THR A 142 1.29 -6.15 -4.13
CA THR A 142 0.77 -5.48 -2.93
C THR A 142 1.49 -6.00 -1.71
N ILE A 143 1.99 -5.09 -0.89
CA ILE A 143 2.77 -5.38 0.29
C ILE A 143 2.07 -4.76 1.48
N LYS A 144 1.66 -5.59 2.43
CA LYS A 144 1.17 -5.14 3.72
C LYS A 144 2.33 -5.14 4.72
N ALA A 145 2.86 -3.96 4.99
CA ALA A 145 3.94 -3.74 5.94
C ALA A 145 3.39 -3.06 7.21
N PHE A 146 3.53 -3.71 8.36
CA PHE A 146 3.10 -3.16 9.64
C PHE A 146 3.85 -1.87 9.98
N VAL A 147 3.11 -0.91 10.53
CA VAL A 147 3.58 0.43 10.93
C VAL A 147 4.76 0.31 11.92
N GLY A 148 5.82 1.09 11.69
CA GLY A 148 7.02 1.12 12.52
C GLY A 148 8.07 0.05 12.19
N ARG A 149 7.93 -0.65 11.06
CA ARG A 149 8.92 -1.63 10.57
C ARG A 149 9.17 -1.46 9.07
N SER A 150 10.43 -1.55 8.68
CA SER A 150 10.83 -1.38 7.28
C SER A 150 10.61 -2.65 6.44
N LEU A 151 10.22 -2.47 5.18
CA LEU A 151 10.33 -3.49 4.15
C LEU A 151 11.80 -3.85 3.86
N LEU A 152 12.70 -2.86 3.79
CA LEU A 152 14.12 -3.07 3.44
C LEU A 152 15.01 -2.38 4.50
N SER A 153 16.04 -3.04 4.98
CA SER A 153 17.09 -2.41 5.78
C SER A 153 18.44 -2.78 5.19
N GLU A 154 19.36 -1.83 5.22
CA GLU A 154 20.76 -1.98 4.83
C GLU A 154 20.99 -2.63 3.43
N VAL A 155 21.06 -1.77 2.42
CA VAL A 155 21.27 -2.10 1.02
C VAL A 155 22.69 -1.70 0.59
N VAL A 156 23.57 -2.67 0.46
CA VAL A 156 25.00 -2.45 0.17
C VAL A 156 25.36 -2.94 -1.23
N ASN A 157 25.88 -2.05 -2.08
CA ASN A 157 26.27 -2.37 -3.46
C ASN A 157 25.19 -3.17 -4.21
N SER A 158 23.93 -2.79 -4.07
CA SER A 158 22.78 -3.57 -4.53
C SER A 158 21.76 -2.71 -5.28
N ASN A 159 20.92 -3.36 -6.09
CA ASN A 159 19.93 -2.70 -6.93
C ASN A 159 18.51 -3.08 -6.52
N ILE A 160 17.70 -2.09 -6.17
CA ILE A 160 16.29 -2.26 -5.80
C ILE A 160 15.41 -1.57 -6.85
N ALA A 161 14.47 -2.31 -7.43
CA ALA A 161 13.48 -1.76 -8.35
C ALA A 161 12.06 -2.18 -7.94
N LEU A 162 11.20 -1.20 -7.66
CA LEU A 162 9.77 -1.41 -7.44
C LEU A 162 8.99 -0.74 -8.58
N ASP A 163 8.13 -1.48 -9.26
CA ASP A 163 7.30 -0.97 -10.35
C ASP A 163 5.83 -1.36 -10.17
N ASN A 164 4.94 -0.36 -10.13
CA ASN A 164 3.51 -0.57 -9.89
C ASN A 164 3.25 -1.37 -8.60
N VAL A 165 3.77 -0.84 -7.48
CA VAL A 165 3.72 -1.49 -6.16
C VAL A 165 2.95 -0.62 -5.17
N SER A 166 2.08 -1.24 -4.38
CA SER A 166 1.44 -0.60 -3.23
C SER A 166 2.03 -1.15 -1.94
N VAL A 167 2.56 -0.28 -1.09
CA VAL A 167 3.06 -0.62 0.25
C VAL A 167 2.13 0.01 1.29
N GLU A 168 1.25 -0.79 1.87
CA GLU A 168 0.48 -0.39 3.05
C GLU A 168 1.44 -0.44 4.24
N GLY A 169 2.20 0.63 4.47
CA GLY A 169 3.21 0.72 5.53
C GLY A 169 4.38 1.66 5.21
N GLU A 170 5.51 1.42 5.87
CA GLU A 170 6.75 2.19 5.72
C GLU A 170 7.74 1.46 4.79
N LEU A 171 8.39 2.20 3.91
CA LEU A 171 9.55 1.75 3.15
C LEU A 171 10.76 2.55 3.65
N ASN A 172 11.62 1.89 4.44
CA ASN A 172 12.91 2.47 4.79
C ASN A 172 13.98 1.86 3.88
N LEU A 173 15.00 2.64 3.54
CA LEU A 173 16.05 2.24 2.61
C LEU A 173 17.37 2.88 3.04
N GLU A 174 18.25 2.11 3.66
CA GLU A 174 19.59 2.56 4.03
C GLU A 174 20.60 2.04 3.01
N CYS A 175 20.89 2.84 1.99
CA CYS A 175 21.66 2.44 0.82
C CYS A 175 23.09 2.96 0.89
N SER A 176 24.07 2.07 0.76
CA SER A 176 25.49 2.43 0.77
C SER A 176 26.29 1.78 -0.36
N ARG A 177 27.49 2.33 -0.61
CA ARG A 177 28.52 1.74 -1.50
C ARG A 177 28.08 1.52 -2.94
N GLY A 178 27.44 2.52 -3.55
CA GLY A 178 27.04 2.46 -4.96
C GLY A 178 25.73 1.73 -5.21
N SER A 179 24.91 1.55 -4.16
CA SER A 179 23.56 1.02 -4.31
C SER A 179 22.68 1.93 -5.17
N SER A 180 21.68 1.33 -5.81
CA SER A 180 20.69 2.05 -6.61
C SER A 180 19.26 1.66 -6.25
N VAL A 181 18.39 2.66 -6.19
CA VAL A 181 16.95 2.51 -5.92
C VAL A 181 16.17 3.12 -7.08
N THR A 182 15.22 2.37 -7.62
CA THR A 182 14.24 2.86 -8.60
C THR A 182 12.84 2.55 -8.10
N LEU A 183 12.05 3.59 -7.84
CA LEU A 183 10.64 3.47 -7.53
C LEU A 183 9.85 4.06 -8.70
N ASN A 184 9.05 3.23 -9.38
CA ASN A 184 8.16 3.66 -10.47
C ASN A 184 6.71 3.30 -10.15
N ASN A 185 5.79 4.27 -10.23
CA ASN A 185 4.37 4.05 -9.96
C ASN A 185 4.14 3.35 -8.60
N VAL A 186 4.78 3.88 -7.54
CA VAL A 186 4.74 3.29 -6.20
C VAL A 186 3.93 4.19 -5.30
N VAL A 187 3.06 3.59 -4.49
CA VAL A 187 2.41 4.34 -3.43
C VAL A 187 2.58 3.66 -2.09
N LEU A 188 2.91 4.48 -1.10
CA LEU A 188 3.31 4.00 0.21
C LEU A 188 2.78 4.91 1.33
N GLY A 189 2.70 4.33 2.53
CA GLY A 189 2.35 5.06 3.74
C GLY A 189 3.43 6.07 4.12
N ARG A 190 4.69 5.66 4.18
CA ARG A 190 5.85 6.51 4.54
C ARG A 190 7.12 6.06 3.83
N LEU A 191 7.96 7.03 3.46
CA LEU A 191 9.24 6.82 2.79
C LEU A 191 10.38 7.38 3.63
N ASP A 192 11.30 6.53 4.06
CA ASP A 192 12.56 6.99 4.63
C ASP A 192 13.72 6.45 3.79
N ILE A 193 14.49 7.34 3.15
CA ILE A 193 15.66 6.93 2.35
C ILE A 193 16.90 7.59 2.93
N VAL A 194 17.93 6.79 3.18
CA VAL A 194 19.29 7.23 3.45
C VAL A 194 20.18 6.75 2.30
N LEU A 195 20.83 7.66 1.60
CA LEU A 195 21.78 7.33 0.53
C LEU A 195 23.19 7.78 0.93
N GLU A 196 24.12 6.85 1.00
CA GLU A 196 25.55 7.08 1.16
C GLU A 196 26.27 6.60 -0.11
N LYS A 197 26.84 7.54 -0.88
CA LYS A 197 27.48 7.24 -2.17
C LYS A 197 26.58 6.38 -3.07
N SER A 198 25.29 6.69 -3.11
CA SER A 198 24.25 5.86 -3.72
C SER A 198 23.23 6.73 -4.48
N ASN A 199 22.39 6.11 -5.31
CA ASN A 199 21.48 6.84 -6.18
C ASN A 199 20.02 6.38 -6.02
N ALA A 200 19.08 7.31 -6.09
CA ALA A 200 17.66 7.02 -6.14
C ALA A 200 16.96 7.75 -7.29
N VAL A 201 16.08 7.03 -7.98
CA VAL A 201 15.16 7.57 -8.98
C VAL A 201 13.74 7.28 -8.53
N LEU A 202 12.97 8.35 -8.26
CA LEU A 202 11.57 8.29 -7.88
C LEU A 202 10.76 8.83 -9.03
N SER A 203 9.95 8.00 -9.66
CA SER A 203 9.07 8.39 -10.76
C SER A 203 7.67 7.91 -10.44
N HIS A 204 6.73 8.83 -10.41
CA HIS A 204 5.37 8.49 -10.08
C HIS A 204 5.21 7.84 -8.70
N VAL A 205 5.74 8.52 -7.69
CA VAL A 205 5.70 8.04 -6.31
C VAL A 205 4.77 8.90 -5.49
N ALA A 206 3.84 8.29 -4.74
CA ALA A 206 3.03 8.99 -3.76
C ALA A 206 3.28 8.47 -2.34
N VAL A 207 3.50 9.39 -1.42
CA VAL A 207 3.78 9.09 -0.01
C VAL A 207 2.77 9.82 0.86
N LEU A 208 1.97 9.04 1.60
CA LEU A 208 0.77 9.55 2.26
C LEU A 208 1.02 10.15 3.65
N GLY A 209 2.14 9.79 4.27
CA GLY A 209 2.57 10.23 5.59
C GLY A 209 3.94 10.89 5.60
N LYS A 210 4.29 11.47 6.75
CA LYS A 210 5.54 12.19 6.96
C LYS A 210 6.74 11.28 6.67
N SER A 211 7.71 11.81 5.93
CA SER A 211 8.77 11.06 5.28
C SER A 211 10.08 11.83 5.29
N SER A 212 11.20 11.12 5.20
CA SER A 212 12.53 11.74 5.19
C SER A 212 13.40 11.20 4.06
N ILE A 213 14.22 12.07 3.48
CA ILE A 213 15.27 11.66 2.55
C ILE A 213 16.59 12.30 2.96
N LEU A 214 17.61 11.47 3.17
CA LEU A 214 18.97 11.88 3.48
C LEU A 214 19.90 11.46 2.34
N LEU A 215 20.73 12.41 1.89
CA LEU A 215 21.73 12.19 0.84
C LEU A 215 23.11 12.56 1.38
N ASP A 216 24.08 11.66 1.28
CA ASP A 216 25.46 11.89 1.72
C ASP A 216 26.48 11.28 0.74
N GLU A 217 27.76 11.67 0.88
CA GLU A 217 28.91 11.20 0.13
C GLU A 217 28.76 11.33 -1.41
N GLY A 218 28.09 12.39 -1.88
CA GLY A 218 27.89 12.64 -3.31
C GLY A 218 26.76 11.80 -3.91
N SER A 219 25.77 11.43 -3.10
CA SER A 219 24.56 10.73 -3.53
C SER A 219 23.68 11.58 -4.45
N ILE A 220 22.90 10.92 -5.29
CA ILE A 220 22.01 11.59 -6.26
C ILE A 220 20.57 11.11 -6.08
N LEU A 221 19.67 12.06 -5.86
CA LEU A 221 18.23 11.86 -5.93
C LEU A 221 17.66 12.54 -7.17
N ARG A 222 16.88 11.80 -7.95
CA ARG A 222 16.03 12.34 -9.01
C ARG A 222 14.58 11.94 -8.76
N ALA A 223 13.76 12.90 -8.38
CA ALA A 223 12.34 12.72 -8.17
C ALA A 223 11.55 13.47 -9.24
N ARG A 224 10.58 12.79 -9.85
CA ARG A 224 9.69 13.39 -10.83
C ARG A 224 8.28 12.87 -10.62
N GLU A 225 7.32 13.79 -10.62
CA GLU A 225 5.92 13.45 -10.30
C GLU A 225 5.86 12.70 -8.97
N PHE A 226 6.54 13.31 -7.98
CA PHE A 226 6.63 12.82 -6.62
C PHE A 226 5.65 13.60 -5.76
N LEU A 227 4.78 12.89 -5.06
CA LEU A 227 3.90 13.44 -4.04
C LEU A 227 4.45 13.07 -2.66
N ALA A 228 4.81 14.09 -1.87
CA ALA A 228 5.25 13.89 -0.50
C ALA A 228 4.41 14.74 0.47
N ARG A 229 3.79 14.07 1.45
CA ARG A 229 3.04 14.71 2.54
C ARG A 229 3.89 14.81 3.79
N GLY A 230 4.56 15.95 3.98
CA GLY A 230 5.50 16.15 5.07
C GLY A 230 6.87 15.54 4.75
N LEU A 231 7.61 16.17 3.84
CA LEU A 231 8.97 15.77 3.51
C LEU A 231 9.99 16.56 4.34
N ASP A 232 10.90 15.86 4.99
CA ASP A 232 12.14 16.42 5.53
C ASP A 232 13.30 15.97 4.61
N LEU A 233 14.03 16.91 4.01
CA LEU A 233 15.12 16.63 3.07
C LEU A 233 16.47 17.06 3.64
N PHE A 234 17.35 16.08 3.89
CA PHE A 234 18.72 16.30 4.37
C PHE A 234 19.71 16.07 3.23
N VAL A 235 20.51 17.08 2.90
CA VAL A 235 21.48 16.99 1.79
C VAL A 235 22.88 17.36 2.27
N TRP A 236 23.75 16.36 2.33
CA TRP A 236 25.09 16.43 2.90
C TRP A 236 26.17 16.20 1.84
N GLY A 237 27.36 16.74 2.11
CA GLY A 237 28.47 16.71 1.17
C GLY A 237 28.06 17.23 -0.21
N LYS A 238 28.73 16.76 -1.27
CA LYS A 238 28.46 17.16 -2.66
C LYS A 238 27.23 16.46 -3.27
N SER A 239 26.25 16.10 -2.46
CA SER A 239 25.05 15.38 -2.92
C SER A 239 24.10 16.30 -3.69
N ILE A 240 23.30 15.70 -4.57
CA ILE A 240 22.40 16.43 -5.48
C ILE A 240 20.99 15.86 -5.37
N ALA A 241 20.01 16.73 -5.10
CA ALA A 241 18.60 16.41 -5.22
C ALA A 241 17.97 17.21 -6.36
N THR A 242 17.26 16.55 -7.25
CA THR A 242 16.45 17.20 -8.29
C THR A 242 15.01 16.71 -8.17
N ILE A 243 14.07 17.61 -7.95
CA ILE A 243 12.65 17.34 -7.81
C ILE A 243 11.87 18.14 -8.86
N GLU A 244 11.12 17.46 -9.72
CA GLU A 244 10.44 18.11 -10.85
C GLU A 244 8.99 17.66 -10.96
N LYS A 245 8.09 18.56 -11.40
CA LYS A 245 6.67 18.21 -11.66
C LYS A 245 6.00 17.51 -10.48
N SER A 246 6.37 17.92 -9.28
CA SER A 246 6.06 17.22 -8.04
C SER A 246 5.13 18.06 -7.18
N ILE A 247 4.56 17.43 -6.15
CA ILE A 247 3.78 18.09 -5.12
C ILE A 247 4.45 17.80 -3.80
N ILE A 248 4.97 18.84 -3.17
CA ILE A 248 5.77 18.71 -1.97
C ILE A 248 5.08 19.51 -0.89
N ALA A 249 4.53 18.79 0.09
CA ALA A 249 4.27 19.37 1.38
C ALA A 249 5.47 19.11 2.27
N PHE A 250 6.16 20.16 2.71
CA PHE A 250 7.28 19.99 3.66
C PHE A 250 6.78 19.66 5.07
N GLY A 251 7.65 19.16 5.95
CA GLY A 251 7.31 18.84 7.34
C GLY A 251 7.27 20.05 8.29
N GLU A 252 6.83 19.81 9.53
CA GLU A 252 6.51 20.84 10.55
C GLU A 252 7.72 21.57 11.16
N GLU A 253 8.93 20.99 11.17
CA GLU A 253 10.09 21.58 11.90
C GLU A 253 11.18 22.09 10.95
N MET A 254 11.71 21.22 10.09
CA MET A 254 12.79 21.54 9.14
C MET A 254 12.49 20.89 7.80
N ALA A 255 12.19 21.73 6.81
CA ALA A 255 11.81 21.29 5.46
C ALA A 255 13.02 20.78 4.66
N VAL A 256 14.10 21.55 4.66
CA VAL A 256 15.35 21.21 3.97
C VAL A 256 16.53 21.63 4.84
N ASP A 257 17.45 20.70 5.12
CA ASP A 257 18.63 20.96 5.94
C ASP A 257 19.92 20.51 5.25
N PHE A 258 20.88 21.42 5.14
CA PHE A 258 22.21 21.17 4.61
C PHE A 258 23.21 21.01 5.75
N GLN A 259 23.66 19.79 6.02
CA GLN A 259 24.74 19.56 6.98
C GLN A 259 26.05 19.23 6.25
N PHE A 260 27.17 19.68 6.83
CA PHE A 260 28.53 19.28 6.44
C PHE A 260 28.85 19.35 4.92
N GLY A 261 29.02 20.55 4.37
CA GLY A 261 29.85 20.75 3.17
C GLY A 261 29.17 20.88 1.81
N GLY A 262 27.98 21.48 1.75
CA GLY A 262 27.41 22.05 0.52
C GLY A 262 26.83 21.03 -0.46
N GLY A 263 25.52 20.84 -0.38
CA GLY A 263 24.71 20.10 -1.35
C GLY A 263 23.87 21.02 -2.24
N ASN A 264 23.35 20.48 -3.34
CA ASN A 264 22.50 21.24 -4.26
C ASN A 264 21.12 20.61 -4.38
N VAL A 265 20.08 21.42 -4.13
CA VAL A 265 18.69 21.04 -4.37
C VAL A 265 18.15 21.87 -5.52
N THR A 266 17.55 21.22 -6.52
CA THR A 266 16.77 21.89 -7.54
C THR A 266 15.33 21.40 -7.48
N ILE A 267 14.40 22.33 -7.29
CA ILE A 267 12.96 22.07 -7.35
C ILE A 267 12.39 22.96 -8.46
N ARG A 268 11.68 22.39 -9.43
CA ARG A 268 11.07 23.16 -10.52
C ARG A 268 9.80 22.54 -11.04
N ASP A 269 8.98 23.36 -11.68
CA ASP A 269 7.72 22.96 -12.30
C ASP A 269 6.80 22.23 -11.31
N SER A 270 6.95 22.49 -10.01
CA SER A 270 6.33 21.77 -8.89
C SER A 270 5.36 22.67 -8.13
N ALA A 271 4.49 22.06 -7.34
CA ALA A 271 3.65 22.75 -6.38
C ALA A 271 4.18 22.52 -4.96
N ILE A 272 4.50 23.60 -4.25
CA ILE A 272 5.03 23.58 -2.90
C ILE A 272 3.93 24.09 -1.96
N HIS A 273 3.60 23.25 -0.98
CA HIS A 273 2.59 23.53 0.02
C HIS A 273 3.21 23.40 1.42
N HIS A 274 2.75 24.21 2.37
CA HIS A 274 2.93 23.88 3.78
C HIS A 274 1.94 24.67 4.64
N LEU A 275 1.62 24.17 5.83
CA LEU A 275 0.78 24.86 6.80
C LEU A 275 1.57 25.94 7.58
N GLU A 276 2.91 25.83 7.67
CA GLU A 276 3.74 26.71 8.51
C GLU A 276 4.95 27.37 7.79
N GLY A 277 5.22 27.04 6.52
CA GLY A 277 6.34 27.58 5.72
C GLY A 277 7.47 26.58 5.39
N VAL A 278 8.45 27.00 4.58
CA VAL A 278 9.66 26.24 4.21
C VAL A 278 10.84 26.79 4.98
N TYR A 279 11.49 25.93 5.76
CA TYR A 279 12.69 26.26 6.54
C TYR A 279 13.92 25.67 5.88
N VAL A 280 14.95 26.50 5.70
CA VAL A 280 16.23 26.10 5.11
C VAL A 280 17.36 26.48 6.05
N SER A 281 18.23 25.52 6.36
CA SER A 281 19.42 25.72 7.19
C SER A 281 20.68 25.16 6.54
N GLY A 282 21.83 25.72 6.90
CA GLY A 282 23.15 25.25 6.47
C GLY A 282 23.77 26.01 5.30
N GLU A 283 24.86 25.45 4.75
CA GLU A 283 25.73 26.11 3.76
C GLU A 283 25.53 25.59 2.31
N GLY A 284 24.35 25.06 2.00
CA GLY A 284 24.00 24.55 0.66
C GLY A 284 23.33 25.58 -0.24
N TYR A 285 22.84 25.14 -1.40
CA TYR A 285 22.07 25.98 -2.31
C TYR A 285 20.79 25.30 -2.80
N ILE A 286 19.68 26.04 -2.77
CA ILE A 286 18.38 25.64 -3.33
C ILE A 286 18.01 26.53 -4.51
N CYS A 287 17.84 25.92 -5.67
CA CYS A 287 17.17 26.52 -6.83
C CYS A 287 15.72 26.05 -6.88
N ALA A 288 14.78 26.85 -6.38
CA ALA A 288 13.34 26.57 -6.35
C ALA A 288 12.54 27.46 -7.31
N LYS A 289 13.07 27.72 -8.51
CA LYS A 289 12.42 28.54 -9.54
C LYS A 289 11.31 27.77 -10.26
N ASN A 290 10.38 28.50 -10.85
CA ASN A 290 9.25 27.98 -11.62
C ASN A 290 8.38 27.00 -10.83
N ASN A 291 8.14 27.30 -9.54
CA ASN A 291 7.21 26.53 -8.71
C ASN A 291 5.99 27.36 -8.35
N TRP A 292 4.88 26.68 -8.09
CA TRP A 292 3.67 27.25 -7.51
C TRP A 292 3.77 27.19 -5.99
N TRP A 293 3.54 28.32 -5.34
CA TRP A 293 3.68 28.47 -3.89
C TRP A 293 2.34 28.67 -3.17
N GLY A 294 1.24 28.29 -3.83
CA GLY A 294 -0.11 28.44 -3.28
C GLY A 294 -0.82 29.75 -3.62
N ASP A 295 -0.12 30.75 -4.16
CA ASP A 295 -0.70 32.05 -4.56
C ASP A 295 0.07 32.66 -5.75
N SER A 296 -0.63 33.43 -6.59
CA SER A 296 -0.07 34.05 -7.81
C SER A 296 0.95 35.13 -7.51
N SER A 297 0.87 35.77 -6.35
CA SER A 297 1.88 36.69 -5.83
C SER A 297 3.17 36.00 -5.35
N GLY A 298 3.22 34.67 -5.37
CA GLY A 298 4.41 33.88 -5.02
C GLY A 298 4.61 33.70 -3.52
N PRO A 299 5.73 33.08 -3.11
CA PRO A 299 6.01 32.79 -1.71
C PRO A 299 6.29 34.07 -0.91
N CYS A 300 5.94 34.06 0.36
CA CYS A 300 6.24 35.16 1.27
C CYS A 300 7.67 35.01 1.83
N SER A 301 8.54 36.00 1.62
CA SER A 301 9.88 36.04 2.22
C SER A 301 10.25 37.47 2.57
N GLU A 302 10.72 37.72 3.79
CA GLU A 302 11.08 39.07 4.25
C GLU A 302 12.13 39.73 3.35
N ALA A 303 13.10 38.96 2.87
CA ALA A 303 14.22 39.47 2.08
C ALA A 303 13.90 39.56 0.57
N LEU A 304 13.17 38.59 0.02
CA LEU A 304 13.04 38.41 -1.44
C LEU A 304 11.65 38.75 -1.99
N ASN A 305 10.58 38.58 -1.22
CA ASN A 305 9.20 38.86 -1.66
C ASN A 305 8.27 39.13 -0.46
N PRO A 306 8.40 40.28 0.21
CA PRO A 306 7.67 40.56 1.46
C PRO A 306 6.16 40.73 1.26
N SER A 307 5.69 40.96 0.02
CA SER A 307 4.28 41.09 -0.34
C SER A 307 3.64 39.80 -0.85
N GLY A 308 4.39 38.69 -0.96
CA GLY A 308 3.84 37.41 -1.40
C GLY A 308 2.85 36.84 -0.39
N ASN A 309 1.75 36.28 -0.88
CA ASN A 309 0.71 35.62 -0.07
C ASN A 309 0.81 34.09 -0.08
N GLY A 310 1.74 33.52 -0.84
CA GLY A 310 2.01 32.09 -0.88
C GLY A 310 2.75 31.59 0.37
N VAL A 311 3.23 30.36 0.31
CA VAL A 311 3.99 29.69 1.37
C VAL A 311 5.14 30.57 1.85
N LYS A 312 5.26 30.71 3.18
CA LYS A 312 6.37 31.45 3.82
C LYS A 312 7.70 30.73 3.61
N VAL A 313 8.76 31.47 3.34
CA VAL A 313 10.11 30.95 3.16
C VAL A 313 11.05 31.60 4.17
N TYR A 314 11.64 30.76 5.02
CA TYR A 314 12.65 31.12 6.01
C TYR A 314 14.00 30.59 5.53
N ALA A 315 14.63 31.37 4.66
CA ALA A 315 15.94 31.05 4.09
C ALA A 315 16.73 32.34 3.85
N ASP A 316 18.06 32.24 3.95
CA ASP A 316 18.95 33.30 3.50
C ASP A 316 18.85 33.44 1.96
N PRO A 317 18.73 34.66 1.41
CA PRO A 317 18.70 34.88 -0.04
C PRO A 317 19.94 34.36 -0.79
N ASP A 318 21.09 34.19 -0.12
CA ASP A 318 22.28 33.60 -0.71
C ASP A 318 22.20 32.06 -0.77
N VAL A 319 21.36 31.45 0.06
CA VAL A 319 21.15 29.99 0.15
C VAL A 319 20.00 29.52 -0.75
N MET A 320 19.00 30.36 -1.01
CA MET A 320 17.81 29.96 -1.76
C MET A 320 17.33 31.02 -2.75
N THR A 321 17.00 30.58 -3.97
CA THR A 321 16.26 31.38 -4.96
C THR A 321 14.96 30.70 -5.35
N PHE A 322 13.90 31.49 -5.49
CA PHE A 322 12.58 31.01 -5.96
C PHE A 322 11.98 31.91 -7.04
N ILE A 323 12.76 32.86 -7.59
CA ILE A 323 12.32 33.82 -8.60
C ILE A 323 12.86 33.42 -9.98
N PRO A 324 12.02 33.29 -11.03
CA PRO A 324 10.56 33.51 -11.00
C PRO A 324 9.80 32.33 -10.37
N TRP A 325 8.55 32.58 -9.98
CA TRP A 325 7.56 31.57 -9.56
C TRP A 325 6.43 31.44 -10.59
N LEU A 326 5.56 30.45 -10.42
CA LEU A 326 4.36 30.28 -11.25
C LEU A 326 3.22 31.17 -10.72
N GLU A 327 2.51 31.85 -11.61
CA GLU A 327 1.33 32.67 -11.27
C GLU A 327 0.03 31.86 -11.22
N GLU A 328 0.05 30.62 -11.70
CA GLU A 328 -1.05 29.67 -11.63
C GLU A 328 -0.56 28.29 -11.16
N ALA A 329 -1.45 27.53 -10.53
CA ALA A 329 -1.14 26.16 -10.13
C ALA A 329 -0.90 25.27 -11.37
N PRO A 330 0.05 24.33 -11.32
CA PRO A 330 0.28 23.39 -12.42
C PRO A 330 -0.96 22.55 -12.74
N ASP A 331 -1.17 22.19 -14.01
CA ASP A 331 -2.33 21.38 -14.42
C ASP A 331 -2.41 20.00 -13.74
N PHE A 332 -1.29 19.44 -13.28
CA PHE A 332 -1.29 18.21 -12.48
C PHE A 332 -1.78 18.41 -11.05
N MET A 333 -2.29 19.59 -10.68
CA MET A 333 -2.98 19.85 -9.40
C MET A 333 -4.52 19.78 -9.53
N ASN A 334 -5.03 19.46 -10.72
CA ASN A 334 -6.46 19.50 -11.03
C ASN A 334 -7.26 18.41 -10.29
N SER A 335 -8.04 18.80 -9.29
CA SER A 335 -8.87 17.89 -8.51
C SER A 335 -9.97 17.19 -9.32
N PRO A 336 -10.38 15.97 -8.90
CA PRO A 336 -11.59 15.37 -9.43
C PRO A 336 -12.80 16.23 -9.03
N LEU A 337 -13.62 16.56 -10.00
CA LEU A 337 -14.89 17.26 -9.83
C LEU A 337 -15.92 16.35 -9.16
N SER A 338 -15.93 15.07 -9.54
CA SER A 338 -16.88 14.10 -9.00
C SER A 338 -16.39 12.66 -9.12
N ILE A 339 -16.93 11.81 -8.25
CA ILE A 339 -16.69 10.37 -8.23
C ILE A 339 -17.91 9.68 -8.86
N GLN A 340 -17.72 9.09 -10.03
CA GLN A 340 -18.73 8.25 -10.65
C GLN A 340 -18.47 6.81 -10.24
N VAL A 341 -19.33 6.26 -9.38
CA VAL A 341 -19.26 4.84 -9.06
C VAL A 341 -20.10 4.06 -10.07
N LEU A 342 -19.49 3.06 -10.69
CA LEU A 342 -20.17 2.17 -11.62
C LEU A 342 -20.89 1.07 -10.84
N GLU A 343 -21.93 0.50 -11.46
CA GLU A 343 -22.68 -0.60 -10.85
C GLU A 343 -21.74 -1.81 -10.60
N PRO A 344 -21.70 -2.36 -9.38
CA PRO A 344 -20.82 -3.48 -9.08
C PRO A 344 -21.23 -4.72 -9.87
N GLU A 345 -20.25 -5.38 -10.50
CA GLU A 345 -20.47 -6.68 -11.14
C GLU A 345 -20.35 -7.78 -10.09
N VAL A 346 -21.35 -8.66 -10.03
CA VAL A 346 -21.40 -9.77 -9.07
C VAL A 346 -21.37 -11.09 -9.81
N GLU A 347 -20.32 -11.87 -9.58
CA GLU A 347 -20.20 -13.23 -10.08
C GLU A 347 -20.35 -14.23 -8.94
N ARG A 348 -21.08 -15.32 -9.19
CA ARG A 348 -21.40 -16.34 -8.19
C ARG A 348 -20.82 -17.68 -8.61
N TYR A 349 -20.06 -18.28 -7.73
CA TYR A 349 -19.51 -19.62 -7.81
C TYR A 349 -20.11 -20.49 -6.69
N GLU A 350 -19.92 -21.81 -6.73
CA GLU A 350 -20.55 -22.73 -5.77
C GLU A 350 -20.24 -22.40 -4.30
N GLU A 351 -19.03 -21.92 -4.01
CA GLU A 351 -18.56 -21.61 -2.64
C GLU A 351 -18.05 -20.17 -2.47
N GLU A 352 -18.13 -19.34 -3.52
CA GLU A 352 -17.54 -18.00 -3.55
C GLU A 352 -18.45 -17.01 -4.29
N VAL A 353 -18.55 -15.78 -3.77
CA VAL A 353 -19.13 -14.64 -4.48
C VAL A 353 -18.03 -13.62 -4.72
N THR A 354 -17.86 -13.24 -5.98
CA THR A 354 -16.92 -12.20 -6.37
C THR A 354 -17.69 -10.92 -6.71
N ILE A 355 -17.22 -9.78 -6.22
CA ILE A 355 -17.78 -8.45 -6.46
C ILE A 355 -16.68 -7.57 -7.04
N LEU A 356 -16.89 -7.05 -8.24
CA LEU A 356 -15.98 -6.12 -8.88
C LEU A 356 -16.53 -4.70 -8.76
N PHE A 357 -15.82 -3.86 -8.02
CA PHE A 357 -16.10 -2.44 -7.92
C PHE A 357 -15.32 -1.70 -8.99
N ARG A 358 -15.99 -0.79 -9.70
CA ARG A 358 -15.34 0.14 -10.63
C ARG A 358 -15.74 1.58 -10.34
N VAL A 359 -14.76 2.46 -10.39
CA VAL A 359 -14.93 3.90 -10.13
C VAL A 359 -14.26 4.69 -11.24
N ARG A 360 -14.94 5.73 -11.73
CA ARG A 360 -14.33 6.73 -12.59
C ARG A 360 -14.26 8.06 -11.85
N LEU A 361 -13.11 8.71 -11.93
CA LEU A 361 -12.96 10.09 -11.48
C LEU A 361 -13.16 11.02 -12.67
N LEU A 362 -14.04 12.00 -12.49
CA LEU A 362 -14.36 13.00 -13.50
C LEU A 362 -13.67 14.32 -13.13
N PHE A 363 -13.09 15.00 -14.12
CA PHE A 363 -12.32 16.23 -13.93
C PHE A 363 -12.91 17.34 -14.81
N GLU A 364 -12.83 18.60 -14.37
CA GLU A 364 -13.27 19.75 -15.17
C GLU A 364 -12.44 19.96 -16.44
N ARG A 365 -11.18 19.50 -16.41
CA ARG A 365 -10.23 19.56 -17.51
C ARG A 365 -9.72 18.17 -17.83
N GLN A 366 -9.17 18.00 -19.03
CA GLN A 366 -8.52 16.74 -19.38
C GLN A 366 -7.26 16.58 -18.52
N VAL A 367 -7.17 15.48 -17.79
CA VAL A 367 -5.99 15.11 -16.99
C VAL A 367 -5.37 13.84 -17.56
N SER A 368 -4.05 13.71 -17.44
CA SER A 368 -3.33 12.54 -17.94
C SER A 368 -3.72 11.26 -17.17
N SER A 369 -3.62 10.10 -17.81
CA SER A 369 -3.76 8.80 -17.14
C SER A 369 -2.78 8.67 -15.97
N LEU A 370 -1.63 9.31 -16.11
CA LEU A 370 -0.58 9.40 -15.09
C LEU A 370 -1.04 10.17 -13.86
N TYR A 371 -1.67 11.33 -14.04
CA TYR A 371 -2.26 12.08 -12.93
C TYR A 371 -3.29 11.23 -12.15
N LYS A 372 -4.13 10.49 -12.88
CA LYS A 372 -5.12 9.59 -12.29
C LYS A 372 -4.46 8.46 -11.49
N SER A 373 -3.38 7.83 -11.96
CA SER A 373 -2.74 6.74 -11.21
C SER A 373 -2.25 7.14 -9.81
N PHE A 374 -2.03 8.43 -9.55
CA PHE A 374 -1.64 8.92 -8.23
C PHE A 374 -2.79 9.15 -7.25
N ILE A 375 -4.01 9.31 -7.74
CA ILE A 375 -5.14 9.59 -6.86
C ILE A 375 -5.41 8.33 -6.04
N SER A 376 -5.33 8.48 -4.72
CA SER A 376 -5.65 7.39 -3.81
C SER A 376 -7.16 7.23 -3.77
N VAL A 377 -7.68 6.17 -4.40
CA VAL A 377 -9.09 5.84 -4.38
C VAL A 377 -9.30 4.64 -3.45
N LEU A 378 -10.11 4.85 -2.44
CA LEU A 378 -10.35 3.91 -1.35
C LEU A 378 -11.83 3.52 -1.31
N LEU A 379 -12.10 2.22 -1.32
CA LEU A 379 -13.36 1.62 -0.95
C LEU A 379 -13.37 1.45 0.57
N THR A 380 -14.28 2.17 1.23
CA THR A 380 -14.55 2.05 2.66
C THR A 380 -15.95 1.48 2.85
N GLY A 381 -16.17 0.63 3.86
CA GLY A 381 -17.47 0.03 4.06
C GLY A 381 -17.53 -1.02 5.15
N ASN A 382 -18.75 -1.42 5.49
CA ASN A 382 -19.06 -2.46 6.45
C ASN A 382 -19.93 -3.53 5.79
N LEU A 383 -19.59 -4.80 6.03
CA LEU A 383 -20.35 -5.96 5.56
C LEU A 383 -21.13 -6.57 6.73
N THR A 384 -22.45 -6.70 6.59
CA THR A 384 -23.34 -7.33 7.59
C THR A 384 -23.99 -8.57 6.98
N ALA A 385 -23.92 -9.73 7.63
CA ALA A 385 -24.68 -10.91 7.21
C ALA A 385 -26.00 -11.05 7.99
N VAL A 386 -27.09 -11.35 7.28
CA VAL A 386 -28.45 -11.53 7.81
C VAL A 386 -28.96 -12.91 7.40
N MET A 387 -29.50 -13.69 8.34
CA MET A 387 -30.14 -14.99 8.03
C MET A 387 -31.66 -14.86 8.03
N GLU A 388 -32.31 -15.63 7.16
CA GLU A 388 -33.76 -15.61 6.87
C GLU A 388 -34.69 -15.84 8.09
N ARG A 389 -34.16 -16.29 9.25
CA ARG A 389 -34.94 -16.50 10.50
C ARG A 389 -34.35 -15.83 11.75
N GLY A 390 -33.56 -14.78 11.58
CA GLY A 390 -33.07 -13.96 12.70
C GLY A 390 -31.77 -13.24 12.37
N VAL A 391 -31.61 -12.03 12.93
CA VAL A 391 -30.38 -11.25 12.85
C VAL A 391 -29.31 -11.95 13.70
N LEU A 392 -28.26 -12.48 13.06
CA LEU A 392 -26.99 -12.66 13.76
C LEU A 392 -26.41 -11.26 13.97
N SER A 393 -26.79 -10.60 15.07
CA SER A 393 -26.09 -9.41 15.54
C SER A 393 -24.89 -9.89 16.35
N GLY A 394 -23.81 -10.19 15.64
CA GLY A 394 -22.52 -10.54 16.22
C GLY A 394 -21.42 -10.24 15.20
N PRO A 395 -20.24 -9.78 15.63
CA PRO A 395 -19.18 -9.36 14.72
C PRO A 395 -18.72 -10.57 13.92
N ILE A 396 -18.80 -10.47 12.59
CA ILE A 396 -18.25 -11.46 11.66
C ILE A 396 -16.74 -11.21 11.56
N ALA A 397 -16.05 -11.29 12.69
CA ALA A 397 -14.63 -10.98 12.77
C ALA A 397 -13.81 -11.94 11.89
N SER A 398 -14.21 -13.22 11.75
CA SER A 398 -13.48 -14.21 10.93
C SER A 398 -13.57 -13.95 9.42
N VAL A 399 -14.73 -13.52 8.91
CA VAL A 399 -14.89 -13.19 7.48
C VAL A 399 -14.33 -11.80 7.19
N LEU A 400 -14.43 -10.85 8.13
CA LEU A 400 -13.82 -9.51 7.99
C LEU A 400 -12.28 -9.54 8.11
N GLU A 401 -11.71 -10.46 8.90
CA GLU A 401 -10.26 -10.73 8.98
C GLU A 401 -9.71 -11.33 7.68
N GLU A 402 -10.44 -12.27 7.04
CA GLU A 402 -10.04 -12.81 5.73
C GLU A 402 -10.26 -11.81 4.57
N LEU A 403 -11.19 -10.85 4.70
CA LEU A 403 -11.51 -9.85 3.67
C LEU A 403 -10.78 -8.50 3.82
N GLY A 404 -10.07 -8.28 4.92
CA GLY A 404 -9.30 -7.04 5.15
C GLY A 404 -10.14 -5.75 5.28
N LEU A 405 -11.45 -5.86 5.54
CA LEU A 405 -12.38 -4.71 5.54
C LEU A 405 -12.31 -3.81 6.79
N TYR A 406 -11.42 -4.09 7.75
CA TYR A 406 -11.09 -3.14 8.82
C TYR A 406 -10.23 -1.96 8.33
N SER A 407 -9.72 -2.05 7.10
CA SER A 407 -8.91 -1.04 6.41
C SER A 407 -9.53 -0.69 5.04
N PRO A 408 -9.46 0.57 4.59
CA PRO A 408 -9.96 0.95 3.27
C PRO A 408 -9.27 0.14 2.17
N LEU A 409 -10.05 -0.51 1.31
CA LEU A 409 -9.54 -1.26 0.17
C LEU A 409 -9.15 -0.30 -0.94
N ARG A 410 -7.89 -0.31 -1.35
CA ARG A 410 -7.43 0.56 -2.42
C ARG A 410 -7.82 0.03 -3.79
N LEU A 411 -8.40 0.88 -4.62
CA LEU A 411 -8.65 0.57 -6.01
C LEU A 411 -7.40 0.84 -6.87
N ARG A 412 -7.16 -0.03 -7.84
CA ARG A 412 -6.07 0.10 -8.83
C ARG A 412 -6.59 0.81 -10.07
N TYR A 413 -5.87 1.84 -10.52
CA TYR A 413 -6.19 2.52 -11.77
C TYR A 413 -5.77 1.68 -13.00
N ASP A 414 -6.69 1.47 -13.93
CA ASP A 414 -6.45 0.87 -15.24
C ASP A 414 -6.38 1.99 -16.30
N PRO A 415 -5.18 2.33 -16.81
CA PRO A 415 -5.02 3.40 -17.79
C PRO A 415 -5.61 3.06 -19.16
N ALA A 416 -5.79 1.78 -19.51
CA ALA A 416 -6.37 1.37 -20.77
C ALA A 416 -7.90 1.55 -20.77
N LYS A 417 -8.52 1.38 -19.61
CA LYS A 417 -9.99 1.43 -19.47
C LYS A 417 -10.51 2.69 -18.79
N ASP A 418 -9.61 3.50 -18.24
CA ASP A 418 -9.88 4.77 -17.55
C ASP A 418 -10.88 4.65 -16.40
N TYR A 419 -10.63 3.69 -15.52
CA TYR A 419 -11.31 3.53 -14.25
C TYR A 419 -10.38 2.91 -13.20
N TYR A 420 -10.78 3.03 -11.94
CA TYR A 420 -10.18 2.33 -10.81
C TYR A 420 -11.01 1.10 -10.51
N GLU A 421 -10.38 -0.02 -10.18
CA GLU A 421 -11.09 -1.24 -9.83
C GLU A 421 -10.52 -1.94 -8.59
N VAL A 422 -11.39 -2.66 -7.89
CA VAL A 422 -11.00 -3.61 -6.85
C VAL A 422 -11.94 -4.81 -6.88
N LEU A 423 -11.35 -6.00 -6.75
CA LEU A 423 -12.06 -7.27 -6.69
C LEU A 423 -12.21 -7.71 -5.24
N LEU A 424 -13.43 -8.00 -4.81
CA LEU A 424 -13.74 -8.49 -3.47
C LEU A 424 -14.29 -9.92 -3.56
N LYS A 425 -13.69 -10.86 -2.84
CA LYS A 425 -14.05 -12.29 -2.88
C LYS A 425 -14.60 -12.77 -1.54
N LEU A 426 -15.90 -13.01 -1.47
CA LEU A 426 -16.59 -13.54 -0.29
C LEU A 426 -16.65 -15.07 -0.35
N LYS A 427 -16.01 -15.76 0.59
CA LYS A 427 -16.19 -17.21 0.73
C LYS A 427 -17.42 -17.54 1.56
N SER A 428 -18.10 -18.62 1.18
CA SER A 428 -19.22 -19.16 1.93
C SER A 428 -18.74 -19.98 3.11
N GLU A 429 -19.21 -19.67 4.33
CA GLU A 429 -19.09 -20.60 5.45
C GLU A 429 -20.21 -21.66 5.34
N THR A 430 -19.82 -22.93 5.16
CA THR A 430 -20.76 -24.07 5.09
C THR A 430 -21.61 -24.19 6.35
N ARG A 431 -22.87 -23.74 6.28
CA ARG A 431 -23.93 -24.15 7.21
C ARG A 431 -25.15 -24.63 6.44
N LYS A 432 -25.32 -25.96 6.39
CA LYS A 432 -26.38 -26.65 5.64
C LYS A 432 -27.77 -26.02 5.87
N GLY A 433 -28.44 -25.67 4.77
CA GLY A 433 -29.88 -25.39 4.72
C GLY A 433 -30.33 -23.98 5.12
N LYS A 434 -29.46 -22.95 5.06
CA LYS A 434 -29.84 -21.56 5.33
C LYS A 434 -29.51 -20.63 4.18
N VAL A 435 -30.38 -19.65 3.92
CA VAL A 435 -30.08 -18.50 3.04
C VAL A 435 -29.35 -17.45 3.86
N LEU A 436 -28.19 -17.02 3.37
CA LEU A 436 -27.44 -15.88 3.90
C LEU A 436 -27.64 -14.68 2.98
N TYR A 437 -28.01 -13.55 3.57
CA TYR A 437 -28.05 -12.25 2.91
C TYR A 437 -26.87 -11.43 3.40
N TYR A 438 -25.97 -11.03 2.51
CA TYR A 438 -24.93 -10.07 2.87
C TYR A 438 -25.39 -8.67 2.47
N GLU A 439 -25.48 -7.78 3.44
CA GLU A 439 -25.67 -6.35 3.26
C GLU A 439 -24.31 -5.66 3.34
N LEU A 440 -23.79 -5.26 2.18
CA LEU A 440 -22.59 -4.44 2.08
C LEU A 440 -23.00 -2.97 1.98
N LYS A 441 -22.57 -2.17 2.95
CA LYS A 441 -22.66 -0.71 2.92
C LYS A 441 -21.28 -0.14 2.62
N TRP A 442 -21.16 0.66 1.57
CA TRP A 442 -19.85 1.16 1.14
C TRP A 442 -19.91 2.61 0.62
N ALA A 443 -18.77 3.29 0.68
CA ALA A 443 -18.52 4.59 0.07
C ALA A 443 -17.13 4.60 -0.59
N ILE A 444 -16.95 5.50 -1.54
CA ILE A 444 -15.64 5.73 -2.17
C ILE A 444 -15.10 7.07 -1.71
N ILE A 445 -13.85 7.05 -1.24
CA ILE A 445 -13.10 8.25 -0.91
C ILE A 445 -11.92 8.33 -1.88
N ALA A 446 -11.85 9.40 -2.65
CA ALA A 446 -10.68 9.74 -3.44
C ALA A 446 -9.91 10.86 -2.73
N HIS A 447 -8.61 10.72 -2.57
CA HIS A 447 -7.74 11.80 -2.13
C HIS A 447 -6.98 12.33 -3.32
N ASP A 448 -7.19 13.61 -3.66
CA ASP A 448 -6.34 14.25 -4.66
C ASP A 448 -4.90 14.40 -4.13
N LEU A 449 -4.05 14.93 -4.98
CA LEU A 449 -2.62 15.00 -4.68
C LEU A 449 -2.25 16.03 -3.62
N VAL A 450 -3.16 16.89 -3.16
CA VAL A 450 -2.92 17.73 -1.98
C VAL A 450 -3.58 17.18 -0.72
N GLY A 451 -4.13 15.96 -0.81
CA GLY A 451 -4.81 15.29 0.29
C GLY A 451 -6.24 15.74 0.50
N ARG A 452 -6.84 16.54 -0.39
CA ARG A 452 -8.28 16.85 -0.32
C ARG A 452 -9.06 15.58 -0.57
N ALA A 453 -10.00 15.28 0.33
CA ALA A 453 -10.86 14.13 0.23
C ALA A 453 -12.14 14.47 -0.56
N TYR A 454 -12.46 13.62 -1.52
CA TYR A 454 -13.68 13.64 -2.31
C TYR A 454 -14.44 12.37 -1.98
N SER A 455 -15.72 12.50 -1.66
CA SER A 455 -16.58 11.37 -1.33
C SER A 455 -17.59 11.15 -2.44
N SER A 456 -17.95 9.88 -2.70
CA SER A 456 -19.12 9.54 -3.51
C SER A 456 -20.44 10.00 -2.87
N GLY A 457 -20.39 10.52 -1.63
CA GLY A 457 -21.52 11.10 -0.91
C GLY A 457 -22.38 10.04 -0.25
N GLN A 458 -23.20 9.33 -1.02
CA GLN A 458 -24.11 8.31 -0.48
C GLN A 458 -23.40 6.99 -0.20
N VAL A 459 -23.69 6.42 0.97
CA VAL A 459 -23.34 5.04 1.30
C VAL A 459 -24.24 4.13 0.46
N SER A 460 -23.65 3.50 -0.53
CA SER A 460 -24.35 2.55 -1.40
C SER A 460 -24.56 1.24 -0.67
N LYS A 461 -25.67 0.56 -0.98
CA LYS A 461 -26.06 -0.71 -0.37
C LYS A 461 -26.15 -1.79 -1.45
N LEU A 462 -25.46 -2.90 -1.23
CA LEU A 462 -25.59 -4.11 -2.04
C LEU A 462 -26.09 -5.24 -1.14
N VAL A 463 -27.19 -5.88 -1.55
CA VAL A 463 -27.72 -7.08 -0.87
C VAL A 463 -27.42 -8.30 -1.73
N ILE A 464 -26.69 -9.26 -1.17
CA ILE A 464 -26.27 -10.48 -1.86
C ILE A 464 -26.98 -11.65 -1.21
N GLU A 465 -27.90 -12.26 -1.93
CA GLU A 465 -28.48 -13.53 -1.54
C GLU A 465 -27.53 -14.67 -1.93
N MET A 466 -27.08 -15.43 -0.94
CA MET A 466 -26.38 -16.69 -1.12
C MET A 466 -27.30 -17.83 -0.68
N ARG A 467 -27.81 -18.60 -1.66
CA ARG A 467 -28.48 -19.87 -1.38
C ARG A 467 -27.43 -20.98 -1.30
N LEU A 468 -27.25 -21.49 -0.09
CA LEU A 468 -26.49 -22.71 0.15
C LEU A 468 -27.29 -23.90 -0.40
N SER A 469 -27.10 -24.23 -1.68
CA SER A 469 -27.76 -25.39 -2.26
C SER A 469 -27.08 -26.68 -1.79
N SER A 470 -27.87 -27.68 -1.38
CA SER A 470 -27.48 -29.06 -1.63
C SER A 470 -27.98 -29.38 -3.05
N ALA A 471 -27.16 -29.08 -4.05
CA ALA A 471 -27.39 -29.34 -5.47
C ALA A 471 -28.63 -28.69 -6.13
N THR A 472 -28.37 -28.07 -7.29
CA THR A 472 -29.30 -27.72 -8.39
C THR A 472 -30.56 -26.90 -8.06
N SER A 473 -30.56 -25.62 -8.44
CA SER A 473 -31.48 -25.05 -9.45
C SER A 473 -31.55 -23.51 -9.38
N GLU A 474 -31.65 -22.93 -10.57
CA GLU A 474 -31.90 -21.54 -10.99
C GLU A 474 -32.18 -20.47 -9.91
N LEU A 475 -31.49 -19.33 -10.02
CA LEU A 475 -31.68 -18.14 -9.20
C LEU A 475 -31.82 -16.89 -10.07
N LYS A 476 -33.00 -16.23 -9.98
CA LYS A 476 -33.24 -14.87 -10.46
C LYS A 476 -32.87 -13.88 -9.36
N GLY A 477 -32.15 -12.81 -9.69
CA GLY A 477 -31.89 -11.68 -8.79
C GLY A 477 -32.74 -10.46 -9.17
N GLU A 478 -33.30 -9.78 -8.18
CA GLU A 478 -33.96 -8.47 -8.31
C GLU A 478 -33.06 -7.41 -7.67
N ILE A 479 -32.80 -6.31 -8.38
CA ILE A 479 -32.03 -5.15 -7.91
C ILE A 479 -33.04 -4.11 -7.44
N THR A 480 -33.02 -3.75 -6.15
CA THR A 480 -33.79 -2.61 -5.64
C THR A 480 -32.84 -1.50 -5.22
N SER A 481 -32.70 -0.48 -6.07
CA SER A 481 -32.10 0.80 -5.70
C SER A 481 -33.19 1.68 -5.05
N GLU A 482 -33.21 1.79 -3.72
CA GLU A 482 -34.04 2.80 -3.06
C GLU A 482 -33.30 4.14 -3.01
N SER A 483 -33.60 5.05 -3.94
CA SER A 483 -33.28 6.47 -3.81
C SER A 483 -34.38 7.16 -3.00
N ARG A 484 -34.22 7.27 -1.67
CA ARG A 484 -35.07 8.13 -0.85
C ARG A 484 -34.38 9.47 -0.60
N THR A 485 -34.88 10.52 -1.24
CA THR A 485 -34.61 11.91 -0.86
C THR A 485 -35.48 12.27 0.34
N SER A 486 -34.92 12.24 1.55
CA SER A 486 -35.47 12.98 2.68
C SER A 486 -34.43 13.98 3.14
N ARG A 487 -34.74 15.26 2.92
CA ARG A 487 -34.00 16.41 3.40
C ARG A 487 -34.40 16.63 4.86
N GLU A 488 -33.68 16.00 5.78
CA GLU A 488 -33.74 16.37 7.21
C GLU A 488 -32.43 17.09 7.55
N GLU A 489 -32.55 18.39 7.82
CA GLU A 489 -31.51 19.17 8.49
C GLU A 489 -31.38 18.62 9.92
N ALA A 490 -30.28 17.93 10.20
CA ALA A 490 -29.94 17.53 11.56
C ALA A 490 -29.15 18.67 12.22
N GLU A 491 -29.78 19.32 13.19
CA GLU A 491 -29.15 20.26 14.12
C GLU A 491 -27.95 19.63 14.84
N ILE A 492 -26.86 20.39 14.91
CA ILE A 492 -25.67 20.06 15.70
C ILE A 492 -25.99 20.29 17.19
N PRO A 493 -25.83 19.32 18.10
CA PRO A 493 -26.05 19.55 19.51
C PRO A 493 -24.87 20.36 20.10
N THR A 494 -25.18 21.53 20.65
CA THR A 494 -24.25 22.30 21.48
C THR A 494 -24.10 21.71 22.89
N SER A 495 -22.83 21.57 23.27
CA SER A 495 -22.26 21.53 24.64
C SER A 495 -22.37 20.25 25.48
N THR A 496 -21.20 19.65 25.72
CA THR A 496 -20.73 19.37 27.09
C THR A 496 -19.22 19.63 27.13
N SER A 497 -18.80 20.75 27.69
CA SER A 497 -17.40 21.11 27.91
C SER A 497 -16.79 20.17 28.95
N MET A 498 -16.20 19.07 28.50
CA MET A 498 -15.27 18.30 29.31
C MET A 498 -13.87 18.90 29.11
N ASN A 499 -13.15 19.09 30.20
CA ASN A 499 -11.95 19.91 30.33
C ASN A 499 -10.73 19.27 29.60
N ILE A 500 -10.73 19.31 28.26
CA ILE A 500 -9.73 18.70 27.35
C ILE A 500 -8.33 19.32 27.50
N SER A 501 -8.23 20.54 28.03
CA SER A 501 -6.97 21.29 28.18
C SER A 501 -5.95 20.58 29.08
N ASN A 502 -6.39 19.97 30.18
CA ASN A 502 -5.47 19.33 31.14
C ASN A 502 -4.94 17.98 30.63
N THR A 503 -5.73 17.22 29.88
CA THR A 503 -5.31 15.93 29.32
C THR A 503 -4.31 16.13 28.18
N ILE A 504 -4.52 17.13 27.32
CA ILE A 504 -3.58 17.48 26.24
C ILE A 504 -2.25 17.97 26.82
N THR A 505 -2.29 18.81 27.86
CA THR A 505 -1.07 19.30 28.52
C THR A 505 -0.25 18.16 29.15
N VAL A 506 -0.91 17.18 29.77
CA VAL A 506 -0.23 16.00 30.35
C VAL A 506 0.38 15.13 29.26
N ILE A 507 -0.30 14.93 28.13
CA ILE A 507 0.23 14.17 26.98
C ILE A 507 1.46 14.86 26.37
N ILE A 508 1.43 16.18 26.19
CA ILE A 508 2.56 16.96 25.67
C ILE A 508 3.78 16.84 26.59
N VAL A 509 3.58 16.92 27.91
CA VAL A 509 4.67 16.78 28.90
C VAL A 509 5.27 15.37 28.88
N ILE A 510 4.44 14.33 28.73
CA ILE A 510 4.92 12.93 28.63
C ILE A 510 5.73 12.73 27.35
N ILE A 511 5.29 13.29 26.22
CA ILE A 511 6.02 13.22 24.93
C ILE A 511 7.37 13.94 25.04
N ALA A 512 7.40 15.16 25.60
CA ALA A 512 8.63 15.92 25.79
C ALA A 512 9.64 15.19 26.72
N LEU A 513 9.16 14.58 27.80
CA LEU A 513 10.01 13.77 28.70
C LEU A 513 10.54 12.50 28.01
N THR A 514 9.75 11.88 27.13
CA THR A 514 10.17 10.69 26.37
C THR A 514 11.25 11.03 25.35
N ILE A 515 11.11 12.17 24.64
CA ILE A 515 12.13 12.66 23.70
C ILE A 515 13.43 13.00 24.43
N ALA A 516 13.34 13.72 25.56
CA ALA A 516 14.51 14.06 26.38
C ALA A 516 15.23 12.81 26.91
N PHE A 517 14.48 11.76 27.27
CA PHE A 517 15.04 10.48 27.72
C PHE A 517 15.76 9.72 26.60
N LEU A 518 15.22 9.75 25.37
CA LEU A 518 15.84 9.12 24.21
C LEU A 518 17.14 9.83 23.79
N GLU A 519 17.18 11.17 23.86
CA GLU A 519 18.42 11.93 23.63
C GLU A 519 19.47 11.66 24.72
N LEU A 520 19.05 11.56 25.99
CA LEU A 520 19.95 11.18 27.08
C LEU A 520 20.55 9.78 26.85
N LEU A 521 19.74 8.81 26.39
CA LEU A 521 20.22 7.47 26.04
C LEU A 521 21.20 7.48 24.87
N ARG A 522 20.98 8.31 23.84
CA ARG A 522 21.91 8.50 22.71
C ARG A 522 23.25 9.09 23.19
N ILE A 523 23.21 10.08 24.08
CA ILE A 523 24.40 10.70 24.67
C ILE A 523 25.16 9.67 25.52
N ILE A 524 24.48 8.90 26.37
CA ILE A 524 25.09 7.84 27.18
C ILE A 524 25.74 6.77 26.29
N LYS A 525 25.09 6.38 25.18
CA LYS A 525 25.63 5.40 24.22
C LYS A 525 26.89 5.92 23.52
N ARG A 526 26.90 7.22 23.14
CA ARG A 526 28.09 7.90 22.58
C ARG A 526 29.23 8.03 23.59
N LEU A 527 28.93 8.27 24.87
CA LEU A 527 29.93 8.34 25.94
C LEU A 527 30.49 6.96 26.31
N ALA A 528 29.66 5.91 26.25
CA ALA A 528 30.10 4.53 26.46
C ALA A 528 31.02 4.01 25.34
N GLN A 529 30.84 4.49 24.11
CA GLN A 529 31.69 4.17 22.95
C GLN A 529 33.02 4.96 22.92
N ARG A 530 33.21 5.95 23.80
CA ARG A 530 34.40 6.82 23.84
C ARG A 530 35.35 6.57 25.03
N ARG A 531 35.21 5.45 25.75
CA ARG A 531 36.25 5.04 26.70
C ARG A 531 37.27 4.13 26.00
N PRO A 532 38.58 4.36 26.19
CA PRO A 532 39.62 3.49 25.64
C PRO A 532 39.57 2.08 26.21
#